data_AF-A0A959NXK2-F1
#
_entry.id   AF-A0A959NXK2-F1
#
_cell.length_a   1.000
_cell.length_b   1.000
_cell.length_c   1.000
_cell.angle_alpha   90.00
_cell.angle_beta   90.00
_cell.angle_gamma   90.00
#
_symmetry.space_group_name_H-M   'P 1'
#
loop_
_entity.id
_entity.type
_entity.pdbx_description
1 polymer ?
#
loop_
_entity_poly.entity_id
_entity_poly.type
_entity_poly.pdbx_seq_one_letter_code
_entity_poly.pdbx_strand_id
1 'polypeptide(L)'
;MISFTSISYSQTSPFFEIGRVKYSGGGDWYNDPSAEVNLLNFISENTNIKTNPIYKFADVETNEIFSYPFLFLTGHGNIVFSDKSIKLLEDYLSNGGFLYVDDDYGLDRSFRREIKKVFPKNEFVELPFDHEIYNTFYKFENGPPKTHEHDNKP
;
A
#
# COMPACT_ATOMS: atom_id res chain seq x y z
N MET A 1 30.43 -20.52 -3.63
CA MET A 1 29.45 -19.72 -4.39
C MET A 1 28.09 -20.15 -3.88
N ILE A 2 27.54 -19.43 -2.90
CA ILE A 2 26.24 -19.79 -2.31
C ILE A 2 25.20 -18.99 -3.09
N SER A 3 24.49 -19.66 -3.99
CA SER A 3 23.37 -19.08 -4.73
C SER A 3 22.12 -19.26 -3.89
N PHE A 4 21.61 -18.18 -3.30
CA PHE A 4 20.24 -18.15 -2.79
C PHE A 4 19.36 -17.51 -3.86
N THR A 5 18.76 -18.34 -4.70
CA THR A 5 17.58 -17.95 -5.49
C THR A 5 16.36 -18.35 -4.69
N SER A 6 15.99 -17.53 -3.70
CA SER A 6 14.64 -17.53 -3.16
C SER A 6 13.77 -16.77 -4.14
N ILE A 7 13.17 -17.50 -5.09
CA ILE A 7 12.06 -16.97 -5.89
C ILE A 7 10.85 -16.96 -4.96
N SER A 8 10.66 -15.87 -4.23
CA SER A 8 9.40 -15.59 -3.56
C SER A 8 8.42 -15.12 -4.62
N TYR A 9 7.58 -16.02 -5.11
CA TYR A 9 6.44 -15.61 -5.93
C TYR A 9 5.49 -14.82 -5.03
N SER A 10 5.42 -13.51 -5.25
CA SER A 10 4.25 -12.76 -4.83
C SER A 10 3.10 -13.20 -5.73
N GLN A 11 2.10 -13.86 -5.12
CA GLN A 11 0.91 -14.51 -5.71
C GLN A 11 1.06 -15.92 -6.31
N THR A 12 0.26 -16.84 -5.76
CA THR A 12 -0.18 -18.09 -6.40
C THR A 12 -1.45 -17.91 -7.25
N SER A 13 -2.11 -16.74 -7.12
CA SER A 13 -3.30 -16.38 -7.89
C SER A 13 -2.92 -15.93 -9.30
N PRO A 14 -3.69 -16.31 -10.35
CA PRO A 14 -3.51 -15.79 -11.70
C PRO A 14 -4.04 -14.35 -11.88
N PHE A 15 -4.60 -13.75 -10.82
CA PHE A 15 -5.15 -12.40 -10.81
C PHE A 15 -4.30 -11.47 -9.96
N PHE A 16 -4.18 -10.22 -10.39
CA PHE A 16 -3.73 -9.13 -9.52
C PHE A 16 -4.81 -8.86 -8.45
N GLU A 17 -4.37 -8.80 -7.21
CA GLU A 17 -5.21 -8.63 -6.03
C GLU A 17 -4.51 -7.68 -5.07
N ILE A 18 -5.32 -6.89 -4.36
CA ILE A 18 -4.86 -5.94 -3.35
C ILE A 18 -5.17 -6.52 -1.97
N GLY A 19 -4.17 -6.53 -1.09
CA GLY A 19 -4.34 -6.89 0.31
C GLY A 19 -4.50 -5.63 1.17
N ARG A 20 -5.67 -5.39 1.74
CA ARG A 20 -5.83 -4.33 2.72
C ARG A 20 -5.10 -4.64 4.02
N VAL A 21 -4.27 -3.74 4.51
CA VAL A 21 -3.52 -3.94 5.74
C VAL A 21 -4.44 -3.83 6.94
N LYS A 22 -4.61 -4.93 7.67
CA LYS A 22 -5.19 -4.93 9.01
C LYS A 22 -4.08 -4.64 10.02
N TYR A 23 -4.23 -3.56 10.79
CA TYR A 23 -3.27 -3.10 11.79
C TYR A 23 -3.92 -2.92 13.18
N SER A 24 -3.08 -2.79 14.21
CA SER A 24 -3.49 -2.46 15.59
C SER A 24 -3.39 -0.95 15.85
N GLY A 25 -3.92 -0.48 16.99
CA GLY A 25 -3.78 0.93 17.40
C GLY A 25 -5.09 1.69 17.56
N GLY A 26 -6.22 1.05 17.27
CA GLY A 26 -7.57 1.59 17.48
C GLY A 26 -8.14 2.35 16.27
N GLY A 27 -7.38 2.49 15.18
CA GLY A 27 -7.90 2.98 13.91
C GLY A 27 -8.79 1.97 13.18
N ASP A 28 -9.66 2.48 12.33
CA ASP A 28 -10.64 1.75 11.53
C ASP A 28 -10.07 1.35 10.17
N TRP A 29 -9.07 0.48 10.16
CA TRP A 29 -8.42 -0.06 8.96
C TRP A 29 -9.39 -0.66 7.91
N TYR A 30 -10.66 -0.88 8.26
CA TYR A 30 -11.71 -1.47 7.43
C TYR A 30 -12.65 -0.43 6.77
N ASN A 31 -12.39 0.87 6.89
CA ASN A 31 -13.24 1.93 6.33
C ASN A 31 -13.21 1.97 4.79
N ASP A 32 -14.27 2.42 4.14
CA ASP A 32 -14.35 2.50 2.68
C ASP A 32 -13.91 1.23 1.92
N PRO A 33 -14.49 0.05 2.23
CA PRO A 33 -14.07 -1.23 1.63
C PRO A 33 -14.35 -1.33 0.11
N SER A 34 -15.05 -0.34 -0.45
CA SER A 34 -15.28 -0.25 -1.90
C SER A 34 -14.07 0.29 -2.67
N ALA A 35 -13.11 0.95 -2.01
CA ALA A 35 -11.99 1.61 -2.67
C ALA A 35 -11.14 0.65 -3.53
N GLU A 36 -10.70 -0.47 -2.97
CA GLU A 36 -9.91 -1.48 -3.68
C GLU A 36 -10.72 -2.18 -4.75
N VAL A 37 -11.99 -2.47 -4.48
CA VAL A 37 -12.88 -3.12 -5.45
C VAL A 37 -13.05 -2.22 -6.67
N ASN A 38 -13.29 -0.92 -6.46
CA ASN A 38 -13.41 0.07 -7.53
C ASN A 38 -12.08 0.22 -8.29
N LEU A 39 -10.94 0.24 -7.59
CA LEU A 39 -9.62 0.30 -8.21
C LEU A 39 -9.34 -0.96 -9.06
N LEU A 40 -9.65 -2.15 -8.55
CA LEU A 40 -9.48 -3.41 -9.27
C LEU A 40 -10.39 -3.51 -10.51
N ASN A 41 -11.62 -3.00 -10.41
CA ASN A 41 -12.51 -2.85 -11.58
C ASN A 41 -11.91 -1.90 -12.60
N PHE A 42 -11.49 -0.72 -12.18
CA PHE A 42 -10.87 0.28 -13.06
C PHE A 42 -9.63 -0.27 -13.77
N ILE A 43 -8.75 -0.99 -13.06
CA ILE A 43 -7.58 -1.63 -13.65
C ILE A 43 -7.99 -2.66 -14.71
N SER A 44 -9.00 -3.49 -14.43
CA SER A 44 -9.50 -4.50 -15.38
C SER A 44 -10.11 -3.88 -16.64
N GLU A 45 -10.86 -2.79 -16.47
CA GLU A 45 -11.54 -2.09 -17.57
C GLU A 45 -10.58 -1.30 -18.47
N ASN A 46 -9.46 -0.82 -17.91
CA ASN A 46 -8.56 0.09 -18.61
C ASN A 46 -7.22 -0.54 -18.99
N THR A 47 -6.93 -1.77 -18.57
CA THR A 47 -5.65 -2.45 -18.86
C THR A 47 -5.85 -3.92 -19.23
N ASN A 48 -4.78 -4.60 -19.62
CA ASN A 48 -4.79 -6.06 -19.83
C ASN A 48 -4.50 -6.86 -18.53
N ILE A 49 -4.39 -6.19 -17.38
CA ILE A 49 -4.14 -6.83 -16.10
C ILE A 49 -5.44 -7.52 -15.65
N LYS A 50 -5.38 -8.83 -15.49
CA LYS A 50 -6.51 -9.59 -14.92
C LYS A 50 -6.58 -9.32 -13.44
N THR A 51 -7.70 -8.78 -12.97
CA THR A 51 -7.96 -8.57 -11.55
C THR A 51 -9.06 -9.47 -11.04
N ASN A 52 -9.14 -9.60 -9.72
CA ASN A 52 -10.27 -10.23 -9.03
C ASN A 52 -10.86 -9.18 -8.06
N PRO A 53 -11.89 -8.41 -8.46
CA PRO A 53 -12.39 -7.25 -7.73
C PRO A 53 -13.20 -7.65 -6.49
N ILE A 54 -12.51 -8.23 -5.52
CA ILE A 54 -13.05 -8.70 -4.25
C ILE A 54 -12.21 -8.08 -3.15
N TYR A 55 -12.89 -7.52 -2.14
CA TYR A 55 -12.24 -7.01 -0.95
C TYR A 55 -11.52 -8.14 -0.20
N LYS A 56 -10.21 -7.97 0.02
CA LYS A 56 -9.38 -8.86 0.83
C LYS A 56 -8.54 -8.03 1.79
N PHE A 57 -8.26 -8.58 2.96
CA PHE A 57 -7.34 -7.99 3.91
C PHE A 57 -6.22 -8.98 4.23
N ALA A 58 -5.11 -8.44 4.72
CA ALA A 58 -3.97 -9.18 5.20
C ALA A 58 -3.58 -8.62 6.58
N ASP A 59 -3.53 -9.49 7.59
CA ASP A 59 -3.09 -9.09 8.92
C ASP A 59 -1.57 -8.91 8.95
N VAL A 60 -1.11 -7.70 9.28
CA VAL A 60 0.32 -7.33 9.31
C VAL A 60 1.11 -8.10 10.38
N GLU A 61 0.41 -8.74 11.32
CA GLU A 61 0.98 -9.65 12.30
C GLU A 61 1.21 -11.07 11.76
N THR A 62 0.96 -11.32 10.46
CA THR A 62 1.04 -12.64 9.84
C THR A 62 1.78 -12.61 8.50
N ASN A 63 2.17 -13.79 8.00
CA ASN A 63 2.80 -13.94 6.69
C ASN A 63 1.82 -13.74 5.51
N GLU A 64 0.54 -13.46 5.78
CA GLU A 64 -0.47 -13.25 4.75
C GLU A 64 -0.11 -12.07 3.83
N ILE A 65 0.57 -11.05 4.35
CA ILE A 65 1.01 -9.88 3.58
C ILE A 65 1.87 -10.25 2.36
N PHE A 66 2.63 -11.34 2.43
CA PHE A 66 3.49 -11.79 1.32
C PHE A 66 2.69 -12.41 0.16
N SER A 67 1.40 -12.67 0.36
CA SER A 67 0.51 -13.20 -0.69
C SER A 67 0.03 -12.14 -1.66
N TYR A 68 0.33 -10.86 -1.42
CA TYR A 68 -0.10 -9.74 -2.23
C TYR A 68 1.11 -8.92 -2.69
N PRO A 69 1.25 -8.57 -3.97
CA PRO A 69 2.34 -7.69 -4.43
C PRO A 69 2.07 -6.23 -4.08
N PHE A 70 0.81 -5.92 -3.76
CA PHE A 70 0.32 -4.59 -3.49
C PHE A 70 -0.56 -4.62 -2.23
N LEU A 71 -0.11 -3.91 -1.21
CA LEU A 71 -0.87 -3.67 0.01
C LEU A 71 -1.48 -2.28 -0.02
N PHE A 72 -2.69 -2.16 0.51
CA PHE A 72 -3.41 -0.90 0.66
C PHE A 72 -3.63 -0.64 2.15
N LEU A 73 -3.22 0.51 2.65
CA LEU A 73 -3.40 0.91 4.03
C LEU A 73 -4.15 2.23 4.07
N THR A 74 -5.26 2.27 4.80
CA THR A 74 -6.04 3.47 5.08
C THR A 74 -6.62 3.39 6.48
N GLY A 75 -7.24 4.48 6.93
CA GLY A 75 -8.05 4.55 8.13
C GLY A 75 -7.82 5.83 8.91
N HIS A 76 -8.58 5.98 9.97
CA HIS A 76 -8.60 7.14 10.84
C HIS A 76 -7.78 6.89 12.10
N GLY A 77 -7.05 7.93 12.52
CA GLY A 77 -6.41 7.97 13.83
C GLY A 77 -5.07 7.25 13.88
N ASN A 78 -5.00 6.15 14.66
CA ASN A 78 -3.72 5.64 15.16
C ASN A 78 -3.39 4.23 14.66
N ILE A 79 -2.21 4.12 14.03
CA ILE A 79 -1.56 2.86 13.67
C ILE A 79 -0.52 2.50 14.74
N VAL A 80 -0.44 1.22 15.08
CA VAL A 80 0.61 0.63 15.91
C VAL A 80 1.09 -0.66 15.25
N PHE A 81 2.40 -0.74 15.01
CA PHE A 81 3.07 -1.97 14.62
C PHE A 81 3.82 -2.54 15.83
N SER A 82 3.68 -3.85 16.03
CA SER A 82 4.50 -4.64 16.94
C SER A 82 5.90 -4.84 16.36
N ASP A 83 6.85 -5.32 17.16
CA ASP A 83 8.18 -5.70 16.66
C ASP A 83 8.10 -6.75 15.54
N LYS A 84 7.08 -7.61 15.59
CA LYS A 84 6.84 -8.63 14.57
C LYS A 84 6.37 -7.99 13.26
N SER A 85 5.35 -7.13 13.29
CA SER A 85 4.85 -6.48 12.08
C SER A 85 5.85 -5.50 11.49
N ILE A 86 6.67 -4.84 12.32
CA ILE A 86 7.82 -4.05 11.86
C ILE A 86 8.76 -4.92 11.01
N LYS A 87 9.13 -6.11 11.50
CA LYS A 87 10.04 -6.99 10.78
C LYS A 87 9.42 -7.53 9.48
N LEU A 88 8.16 -7.95 9.53
CA LEU A 88 7.44 -8.45 8.37
C LEU A 88 7.29 -7.38 7.28
N LEU A 89 6.98 -6.13 7.66
CA LEU A 89 6.90 -5.01 6.72
C LEU A 89 8.27 -4.65 6.12
N GLU A 90 9.33 -4.65 6.93
CA GLU A 90 10.70 -4.44 6.43
C GLU A 90 11.04 -5.49 5.37
N ASP A 91 10.78 -6.76 5.67
CA ASP A 91 11.05 -7.86 4.74
C ASP A 91 10.15 -7.77 3.49
N TYR A 92 8.87 -7.43 3.63
CA TYR A 92 7.94 -7.26 2.51
C TYR A 92 8.39 -6.16 1.55
N LEU A 93 8.65 -4.96 2.07
CA LEU A 93 9.02 -3.79 1.28
C LEU A 93 10.43 -3.94 0.67
N SER A 94 11.36 -4.55 1.40
CA SER A 94 12.73 -4.78 0.90
C SER A 94 12.80 -5.86 -0.18
N ASN A 95 11.80 -6.74 -0.27
CA ASN A 95 11.73 -7.81 -1.27
C ASN A 95 10.76 -7.49 -2.43
N GLY A 96 10.47 -6.21 -2.67
CA GLY A 96 9.71 -5.75 -3.85
C GLY A 96 8.21 -5.65 -3.65
N GLY A 97 7.70 -5.83 -2.42
CA GLY A 97 6.33 -5.51 -2.08
C GLY A 97 6.07 -4.01 -2.18
N PHE A 98 4.86 -3.65 -2.63
CA PHE A 98 4.41 -2.26 -2.68
C PHE A 98 3.38 -1.99 -1.58
N LEU A 99 3.47 -0.83 -0.92
CA LEU A 99 2.50 -0.37 0.07
C LEU A 99 1.98 1.01 -0.36
N TYR A 100 0.70 1.06 -0.73
CA TYR A 100 -0.02 2.31 -0.92
C TYR A 100 -0.68 2.72 0.40
N VAL A 101 -0.51 3.98 0.78
CA VAL A 101 -1.07 4.54 2.01
C VAL A 101 -1.97 5.71 1.66
N ASP A 102 -3.23 5.59 1.99
CA ASP A 102 -4.25 6.63 1.84
C ASP A 102 -4.48 7.25 3.22
N ASP A 103 -4.14 8.54 3.36
CA ASP A 103 -4.55 9.31 4.53
C ASP A 103 -5.86 10.02 4.19
N ASP A 104 -6.96 9.31 4.36
CA ASP A 104 -8.29 9.84 4.06
C ASP A 104 -8.84 10.76 5.16
N TYR A 105 -8.33 10.67 6.41
CA TYR A 105 -8.41 11.72 7.44
C TYR A 105 -7.60 11.40 8.73
N GLY A 106 -6.40 11.97 8.84
CA GLY A 106 -5.65 12.09 10.10
C GLY A 106 -4.71 10.93 10.44
N LEU A 107 -4.24 10.20 9.44
CA LEU A 107 -3.36 9.04 9.53
C LEU A 107 -1.87 9.39 9.49
N ASP A 108 -1.47 10.45 8.78
CA ASP A 108 -0.07 10.80 8.44
C ASP A 108 0.88 10.73 9.64
N ARG A 109 0.50 11.37 10.76
CA ARG A 109 1.35 11.42 11.96
C ARG A 109 1.63 10.03 12.52
N SER A 110 0.61 9.18 12.61
CA SER A 110 0.78 7.84 13.19
C SER A 110 1.52 6.92 12.21
N PHE A 111 1.21 7.01 10.91
CA PHE A 111 1.94 6.26 9.88
C PHE A 111 3.42 6.61 9.85
N ARG A 112 3.78 7.90 9.81
CA ARG A 112 5.20 8.34 9.82
C ARG A 112 5.96 7.86 11.05
N ARG A 113 5.31 7.84 12.22
CA ARG A 113 5.90 7.31 13.45
C ARG A 113 6.20 5.81 13.31
N GLU A 114 5.26 5.03 12.81
CA GLU A 114 5.40 3.58 12.73
C GLU A 114 6.36 3.14 11.61
N ILE A 115 6.28 3.74 10.41
CA ILE A 115 7.16 3.40 9.30
C ILE A 115 8.62 3.80 9.55
N LYS A 116 8.87 4.80 10.41
CA LYS A 116 10.23 5.12 10.89
C LYS A 116 10.83 3.98 11.72
N LYS A 117 10.01 3.15 12.37
CA LYS A 117 10.51 1.95 13.05
C LYS A 117 10.89 0.85 12.05
N VAL A 118 10.18 0.77 10.92
CA VAL A 118 10.47 -0.15 9.79
C VAL A 118 11.75 0.24 9.06
N PHE A 119 11.93 1.53 8.76
CA PHE A 119 13.12 2.06 8.10
C PHE A 119 13.73 3.24 8.86
N PRO A 120 14.48 2.99 9.96
CA PRO A 120 14.99 4.04 10.85
C PRO A 120 15.95 5.05 10.20
N LYS A 121 16.61 4.64 9.12
CA LYS A 121 17.62 5.43 8.42
C LYS A 121 17.08 6.14 7.17
N ASN A 122 15.83 5.86 6.79
CA ASN A 122 15.22 6.45 5.61
C ASN A 122 14.36 7.64 6.03
N GLU A 123 14.30 8.64 5.15
CA GLU A 123 13.40 9.78 5.26
C GLU A 123 12.43 9.75 4.08
N PHE A 124 11.22 10.25 4.31
CA PHE A 124 10.31 10.51 3.20
C PHE A 124 10.85 11.65 2.35
N VAL A 125 10.79 11.45 1.05
CA VAL A 125 11.07 12.47 0.06
C VAL A 125 9.82 12.67 -0.77
N GLU A 126 9.54 13.92 -1.10
CA GLU A 126 8.53 14.24 -2.10
C GLU A 126 9.04 13.76 -3.47
N LEU A 127 8.20 13.03 -4.21
CA LEU A 127 8.55 12.58 -5.54
C LEU A 127 8.39 13.74 -6.53
N PRO A 128 9.39 14.04 -7.36
CA PRO A 128 9.25 15.07 -8.39
C PRO A 128 8.24 14.62 -9.45
N PHE A 129 7.55 15.57 -10.10
CA PHE A 129 6.49 15.25 -11.07
C PHE A 129 6.99 14.57 -12.35
N ASP A 130 8.31 14.60 -12.60
CA ASP A 130 8.96 13.85 -13.67
C ASP A 130 9.29 12.39 -13.29
N HIS A 131 9.01 11.97 -12.06
CA HIS A 131 9.19 10.59 -11.63
C HIS A 131 8.35 9.63 -12.49
N GLU A 132 8.89 8.43 -12.75
CA GLU A 132 8.29 7.46 -13.68
C GLU A 132 6.87 7.02 -13.29
N ILE A 133 6.57 7.01 -11.98
CA ILE A 133 5.24 6.66 -11.45
C ILE A 133 4.12 7.56 -12.02
N TYR A 134 4.44 8.80 -12.38
CA TYR A 134 3.50 9.76 -12.96
C TYR A 134 3.38 9.64 -14.49
N ASN A 135 4.17 8.75 -15.11
CA ASN A 135 4.33 8.63 -16.56
C ASN A 135 4.25 7.18 -17.09
N THR A 136 3.85 6.21 -16.25
CA THR A 136 3.86 4.78 -16.62
C THR A 136 2.72 4.39 -17.58
N PHE A 137 1.46 4.58 -17.18
CA PHE A 137 0.29 4.19 -17.98
C PHE A 137 -0.49 5.41 -18.46
N TYR A 138 -0.85 6.28 -17.52
CA TYR A 138 -1.31 7.64 -17.79
C TYR A 138 -0.16 8.64 -17.55
N LYS A 139 -0.29 9.83 -18.14
CA LYS A 139 0.62 10.95 -17.94
C LYS A 139 -0.01 11.98 -17.03
N PHE A 140 0.66 12.28 -15.93
CA PHE A 140 0.27 13.27 -14.93
C PHE A 140 1.29 14.41 -14.90
N GLU A 141 1.25 15.30 -15.91
CA GLU A 141 2.26 16.35 -16.11
C GLU A 141 2.44 17.30 -14.91
N ASN A 142 1.41 17.43 -14.07
CA ASN A 142 1.40 18.29 -12.89
C ASN A 142 1.26 17.48 -11.58
N GLY A 143 1.67 16.21 -11.60
CA GLY A 143 1.49 15.30 -10.46
C GLY A 143 0.07 14.75 -10.35
N PRO A 144 -0.23 14.00 -9.27
CA PRO A 144 -1.52 13.35 -9.11
C PRO A 144 -2.64 14.41 -9.06
N PRO A 145 -3.81 14.14 -9.68
CA PRO A 145 -4.91 15.09 -9.65
C PRO A 145 -5.38 15.30 -8.22
N LYS A 146 -5.83 16.52 -7.90
CA LYS A 146 -6.48 16.78 -6.61
C LYS A 146 -7.78 15.97 -6.55
N THR A 147 -7.80 14.92 -5.73
CA THR A 147 -8.94 14.00 -5.57
C THR A 147 -9.83 14.33 -4.37
N HIS A 148 -9.44 15.32 -3.56
CA HIS A 148 -10.04 15.55 -2.26
C HIS A 148 -10.27 17.03 -1.94
N GLU A 149 -11.47 17.35 -1.44
CA GLU A 149 -11.89 18.68 -1.00
C GLU A 149 -12.19 18.63 0.51
N HIS A 150 -11.15 18.66 1.35
CA HIS A 150 -11.30 19.03 2.75
C HIS A 150 -11.11 20.55 2.88
N ASP A 151 -12.03 21.19 3.62
CA ASP A 151 -12.01 22.63 3.96
C ASP A 151 -12.06 23.64 2.79
N ASN A 152 -12.30 23.24 1.54
CA ASN A 152 -12.22 24.13 0.35
C ASN A 152 -10.90 24.93 0.26
N LYS A 153 -9.81 24.43 0.86
CA LYS A 153 -8.49 25.06 0.76
C LYS A 153 -7.80 24.58 -0.53
N PRO A 154 -7.03 25.44 -1.21
CA PRO A 154 -6.37 25.11 -2.46
C PRO A 154 -5.46 23.89 -2.34
#